data_AF-A0A368EZG2-F1
#
_entry.id   AF-A0A368EZG2-F1
#
_cell.length_a   1.000
_cell.length_b   1.000
_cell.length_c   1.000
_cell.angle_alpha   90.00
_cell.angle_beta   90.00
_cell.angle_gamma   90.00
#
_symmetry.space_group_name_H-M   'P 1'
#
loop_
_entity.id
_entity.type
_entity.pdbx_description
1 polymer ?
#
loop_
_entity_poly.entity_id
_entity_poly.type
_entity_poly.pdbx_seq_one_letter_code
_entity_poly.pdbx_strand_id
1 'polypeptide(L)'
;MFGCRKVECIGEDLVRLDDMITLKMNVGVAAAIVALRPCIEALLVRSCINPESLMTATEQDRELCTLLRELSSTEFYAPAGPMKDALLTDAALV
;
A
#
# COMPACT_ATOMS: atom_id res chain seq x y z
N MET A 1 1.00 -2.46 1.63
CA MET A 1 1.02 -1.04 2.10
C MET A 1 1.91 -0.84 3.30
N PHE A 2 1.61 -1.45 4.46
CA PHE A 2 2.29 -1.13 5.74
C PHE A 2 3.42 -2.07 6.15
N GLY A 3 3.44 -3.30 5.62
CA GLY A 3 4.34 -4.35 6.12
C GLY A 3 5.71 -4.42 5.43
N CYS A 4 5.91 -3.74 4.30
CA CYS A 4 7.15 -3.88 3.52
C CYS A 4 8.09 -2.68 3.66
N ARG A 5 9.38 -2.95 3.80
CA ARG A 5 10.45 -1.94 3.92
C ARG A 5 11.01 -1.51 2.57
N LYS A 6 11.06 -2.43 1.62
CA LYS A 6 11.65 -2.24 0.29
C LYS A 6 10.62 -2.56 -0.79
N VAL A 7 10.54 -1.69 -1.79
CA VAL A 7 9.68 -1.85 -2.97
C VAL A 7 10.53 -1.55 -4.20
N GLU A 8 10.63 -2.50 -5.11
CA GLU A 8 11.47 -2.40 -6.30
C GLU A 8 10.66 -2.68 -7.58
N CYS A 9 11.00 -1.93 -8.63
CA CYS A 9 10.57 -2.24 -9.98
C CYS A 9 11.55 -3.26 -10.56
N ILE A 10 11.05 -4.45 -10.91
CA ILE A 10 11.87 -5.53 -11.46
C ILE A 10 11.64 -5.75 -12.96
N GLY A 11 10.61 -5.13 -13.53
CA GLY A 11 10.22 -5.28 -14.92
C GLY A 11 8.92 -4.53 -15.22
N GLU A 12 8.46 -4.62 -16.46
CA GLU A 12 7.19 -4.01 -16.88
C GLU A 12 6.03 -4.62 -16.09
N ASP A 13 5.26 -3.76 -15.39
CA ASP A 13 4.16 -4.15 -14.50
C ASP A 13 4.51 -5.21 -13.43
N LEU A 14 5.78 -5.26 -13.00
CA LEU A 14 6.25 -6.17 -11.96
C LEU A 14 6.93 -5.40 -10.82
N VAL A 15 6.42 -5.60 -9.61
CA VAL A 15 6.89 -4.95 -8.39
C VAL A 15 7.28 -6.01 -7.37
N ARG A 16 8.47 -5.88 -6.77
CA ARG A 16 8.95 -6.77 -5.72
C ARG A 16 8.91 -6.07 -4.36
N LEU A 17 8.34 -6.74 -3.37
CA LEU A 17 8.26 -6.29 -1.98
C LEU A 17 9.23 -7.11 -1.13
N ASP A 18 10.10 -6.43 -0.40
CA ASP A 18 11.07 -7.01 0.56
C ASP A 18 11.90 -8.18 0.02
N ASP A 19 12.23 -8.17 -1.28
CA ASP A 19 12.94 -9.26 -1.96
C ASP A 19 12.25 -10.64 -1.87
N MET A 20 10.98 -10.69 -1.41
CA MET A 20 10.25 -11.94 -1.11
C MET A 20 8.98 -12.10 -1.94
N ILE A 21 8.23 -11.02 -2.17
CA ILE A 21 6.91 -11.09 -2.81
C ILE A 21 6.94 -10.33 -4.11
N THR A 22 6.73 -11.02 -5.23
CA THR A 22 6.60 -10.40 -6.54
C THR A 22 5.12 -10.27 -6.91
N LEU A 23 4.69 -9.06 -7.23
CA LEU A 23 3.32 -8.74 -7.61
C LEU A 23 3.29 -8.23 -9.05
N LYS A 24 2.31 -8.70 -9.82
CA LYS A 24 1.97 -8.11 -11.12
C LYS A 24 1.09 -6.89 -10.88
N MET A 25 1.67 -5.70 -10.96
CA MET A 25 1.00 -4.44 -10.69
C MET A 25 1.69 -3.32 -11.45
N ASN A 26 0.90 -2.35 -11.91
CA ASN A 26 1.45 -1.15 -12.52
C ASN A 26 2.40 -0.41 -11.57
N VAL A 27 3.59 -0.09 -12.06
CA VAL A 27 4.66 0.52 -11.27
C VAL A 27 4.27 1.92 -10.77
N GLY A 28 3.53 2.68 -11.57
CA GLY A 28 3.04 4.01 -11.17
C GLY A 28 2.04 3.93 -10.02
N VAL A 29 1.12 2.96 -10.05
CA VAL A 29 0.19 2.68 -8.95
C VAL A 29 0.97 2.27 -7.70
N ALA A 30 2.01 1.44 -7.84
CA ALA A 30 2.86 1.03 -6.73
C ALA A 30 3.57 2.21 -6.07
N ALA A 31 4.15 3.08 -6.89
CA ALA A 31 4.81 4.29 -6.43
C ALA A 31 3.84 5.21 -5.68
N ALA A 32 2.63 5.41 -6.22
CA ALA A 32 1.59 6.22 -5.58
C ALA A 32 1.19 5.67 -4.20
N ILE A 33 1.00 4.34 -4.09
CA ILE A 33 0.69 3.68 -2.82
C ILE A 33 1.84 3.84 -1.81
N VAL A 34 3.09 3.69 -2.25
CA VAL A 34 4.27 3.87 -1.39
C VAL A 34 4.43 5.32 -0.93
N ALA A 35 4.08 6.29 -1.79
CA ALA A 35 4.13 7.71 -1.48
C ALA A 35 3.16 8.14 -0.36
N LEU A 36 2.15 7.33 -0.02
CA LEU A 36 1.24 7.60 1.09
C LEU A 36 1.89 7.37 2.47
N ARG A 37 2.99 6.61 2.57
CA ARG A 37 3.59 6.23 3.85
C ARG A 37 3.96 7.43 4.74
N PRO A 38 4.62 8.49 4.23
CA PRO A 38 4.97 9.64 5.07
C PRO A 38 3.73 10.33 5.63
N CYS A 39 2.64 10.40 4.86
CA CYS A 39 1.38 11.00 5.29
C CYS A 39 0.76 10.19 6.44
N ILE A 40 0.82 8.87 6.35
CA ILE A 40 0.32 7.96 7.39
C ILE A 40 1.17 8.06 8.65
N GLU A 41 2.50 8.06 8.52
CA GLU A 41 3.42 8.21 9.64
C GLU A 41 3.20 9.54 10.36
N ALA A 42 3.06 10.64 9.61
CA ALA A 42 2.75 11.95 10.18
C ALA A 42 1.42 11.95 10.94
N LEU A 43 0.38 11.33 10.38
CA LEU A 43 -0.92 11.19 11.04
C LEU A 43 -0.80 10.39 12.34
N LEU A 44 -0.08 9.27 12.31
CA LEU A 44 0.15 8.43 13.49
C LEU A 44 0.89 9.19 14.59
N VAL A 45 1.98 9.88 14.24
CA VAL A 45 2.77 10.67 15.21
C VAL A 45 1.89 11.73 15.88
N ARG A 46 1.12 12.52 15.11
CA ARG A 46 0.23 13.54 15.67
C ARG A 46 -0.85 12.94 16.56
N SER A 47 -1.44 11.82 16.14
CA SER A 47 -2.48 11.12 16.90
C SER A 47 -1.95 10.54 18.21
N CYS A 48 -0.71 10.06 18.23
CA CYS A 48 -0.05 9.56 19.45
C CYS A 48 0.33 10.70 20.40
N ILE A 49 0.70 11.87 19.89
CA ILE A 49 1.03 13.04 20.71
C ILE A 49 -0.23 13.67 21.30
N ASN A 50 -1.30 13.77 20.52
CA ASN A 50 -2.58 14.34 20.95
C ASN A 50 -3.75 13.50 20.41
N PRO A 51 -4.26 12.52 21.17
CA PRO A 51 -5.32 11.64 20.69
C PRO A 51 -6.65 12.38 20.42
N GLU A 52 -6.91 13.49 21.12
CA GLU A 52 -8.10 14.31 20.88
C GLU A 52 -8.09 14.99 19.51
N SER A 53 -6.91 15.15 18.91
CA SER A 53 -6.76 15.70 17.55
C SER A 53 -7.41 14.86 16.46
N LEU A 54 -7.69 13.57 16.73
CA LEU A 54 -8.47 12.73 15.82
C LEU A 54 -9.90 13.24 15.64
N MET A 55 -10.47 13.89 16.65
CA MET A 55 -11.81 14.48 16.56
C MET A 55 -11.82 15.78 15.76
N THR A 56 -10.69 16.49 15.75
CA THR A 56 -10.46 17.73 14.98
C THR A 56 -9.58 17.49 13.74
N ALA A 57 -9.59 16.26 13.22
CA ALA A 57 -8.79 15.89 12.05
C ALA A 57 -9.04 16.85 10.88
N THR A 58 -7.95 17.26 10.23
CA THR A 58 -8.01 18.14 9.06
C THR A 58 -8.76 17.47 7.91
N GLU A 59 -9.22 18.26 6.93
CA GLU A 59 -9.86 17.71 5.73
C GLU A 59 -8.96 16.71 5.00
N GLN A 60 -7.67 17.03 4.92
CA GLN A 60 -6.63 16.18 4.32
C GLN A 60 -6.46 14.85 5.08
N ASP A 61 -6.53 14.86 6.40
CA ASP A 61 -6.42 13.64 7.21
C ASP A 61 -7.65 12.75 7.05
N ARG A 62 -8.84 13.35 6.93
CA ARG A 62 -10.07 12.62 6.64
C ARG A 62 -10.02 12.00 5.25
N GLU A 63 -9.58 12.75 4.23
CA GLU A 63 -9.40 12.24 2.87
C GLU A 63 -8.42 11.07 2.84
N LEU A 64 -7.27 11.19 3.51
CA LEU A 64 -6.31 10.10 3.65
C LEU A 64 -6.95 8.87 4.31
N CYS A 65 -7.71 9.04 5.39
CA CYS A 65 -8.38 7.92 6.06
C CYS A 65 -9.43 7.25 5.17
N THR A 66 -10.19 8.02 4.39
CA THR A 66 -11.16 7.48 3.42
C THR A 66 -10.45 6.68 2.34
N LEU A 67 -9.40 7.24 1.73
CA LEU A 67 -8.62 6.58 0.69
C LEU A 67 -7.98 5.27 1.20
N LEU A 68 -7.46 5.26 2.43
CA LEU A 68 -6.91 4.04 3.03
C LEU A 68 -7.99 2.97 3.30
N ARG A 69 -9.21 3.37 3.65
CA ARG A 69 -10.33 2.45 3.83
C ARG A 69 -10.74 1.84 2.50
N GLU A 70 -10.83 2.64 1.45
CA GLU A 70 -11.15 2.18 0.09
C GLU A 70 -10.08 1.22 -0.44
N LEU A 71 -8.79 1.57 -0.33
CA LEU A 71 -7.69 0.68 -0.75
C LEU A 71 -7.61 -0.63 0.04
N SER A 72 -8.19 -0.66 1.24
CA SER A 72 -8.22 -1.84 2.11
C SER A 72 -9.58 -2.56 2.07
N SER A 73 -10.55 -2.06 1.29
CA SER A 73 -11.91 -2.57 1.31
C SER A 73 -12.03 -3.88 0.56
N THR A 74 -12.96 -4.73 0.99
CA THR A 74 -13.25 -6.00 0.32
C THR A 74 -13.73 -5.80 -1.10
N GLU A 75 -14.42 -4.70 -1.42
CA GLU A 75 -14.86 -4.41 -2.79
C GLU A 75 -13.68 -4.19 -3.75
N PHE A 76 -12.57 -3.63 -3.25
CA PHE A 76 -11.36 -3.42 -4.04
C PHE A 76 -10.65 -4.75 -4.40
N TYR A 77 -10.67 -5.73 -3.50
CA TYR A 77 -10.06 -7.06 -3.71
C TYR A 77 -11.01 -8.10 -4.33
N ALA A 78 -12.33 -7.91 -4.24
CA ALA A 78 -13.33 -8.82 -4.78
C ALA A 78 -13.13 -9.22 -6.26
N PRO A 79 -12.75 -8.31 -7.19
CA PRO A 79 -12.53 -8.68 -8.59
C PRO A 79 -11.20 -9.43 -8.83
N ALA A 80 -10.27 -9.45 -7.87
CA ALA A 80 -8.96 -10.09 -8.04
C ALA A 80 -9.02 -11.63 -7.93
N GLY A 81 -10.15 -12.20 -7.49
CA GLY A 81 -10.29 -13.63 -7.22
C GLY A 81 -9.37 -14.08 -6.07
N PRO A 82 -9.38 -15.38 -5.69
CA PRO A 82 -8.33 -15.89 -4.80
C PRO A 82 -6.98 -15.58 -5.45
N MET A 83 -6.03 -15.03 -4.68
CA MET A 83 -4.63 -14.93 -5.10
C MET A 83 -4.25 -16.29 -5.67
N LYS A 84 -4.20 -16.41 -6.99
CA LYS A 84 -3.71 -17.63 -7.63
C LYS A 84 -2.31 -17.80 -7.09
N ASP A 85 -1.97 -19.01 -6.66
CA ASP A 85 -0.68 -19.45 -6.11
C ASP A 85 0.54 -19.20 -7.04
N ALA A 86 0.46 -18.27 -7.98
CA ALA A 86 1.59 -17.59 -8.58
C ALA A 86 2.22 -16.60 -7.59
N LEU A 87 2.54 -17.08 -6.38
CA LEU A 87 3.81 -16.66 -5.78
C LEU A 87 4.86 -17.11 -6.80
N LEU A 88 5.27 -16.18 -7.66
CA LEU A 88 6.33 -16.36 -8.63
C LEU A 88 7.63 -16.59 -7.86
N THR A 89 7.83 -17.81 -7.39
CA THR A 89 9.11 -18.34 -6.96
C THR A 89 9.97 -18.50 -8.22
N ASP A 90 10.96 -17.63 -8.35
CA ASP A 90 12.18 -17.69 -9.19
C ASP A 90 12.11 -18.10 -10.68
N ALA A 91 10.96 -18.50 -11.22
CA ALA A 91 10.84 -19.03 -12.58
C ALA A 91 10.61 -17.94 -13.65
N ALA A 92 10.50 -16.66 -13.26
CA ALA A 92 10.24 -15.55 -14.18
C ALA A 92 11.49 -14.70 -14.51
N LEU A 93 12.69 -15.21 -14.22
CA LEU A 93 13.97 -14.54 -14.50
C LEU A 93 14.75 -15.13 -15.68
N VAL A 94 14.08 -15.85 -16.60
CA VAL A 94 14.69 -16.37 -17.85
C VAL A 94 14.36 -15.47 -19.02
#